data_AF-A0A8J7VPH6-F1
#
_entry.id   AF-A0A8J7VPH6-F1
#
_cell.length_a   1.000
_cell.length_b   1.000
_cell.length_c   1.000
_cell.angle_alpha   90.00
_cell.angle_beta   90.00
_cell.angle_gamma   90.00
#
_symmetry.space_group_name_H-M   'P 1'
#
loop_
_entity.id
_entity.type
_entity.pdbx_description
1 polymer ?
#
loop_
_entity_poly.entity_id
_entity_poly.type
_entity_poly.pdbx_seq_one_letter_code
_entity_poly.pdbx_strand_id
1 'polypeptide(L)' 'GGAVDDDARFAAAIAGFGQLLTGGKYLGDWGWDQAIELALAARGSDDFGYRIEAVNLMRTAAALSAK' A
#
# COMPACT_ATOMS: atom_id res chain seq x y z
N GLY A 1 5.87 18.59 -3.37
CA GLY A 1 5.92 17.13 -3.54
C GLY A 1 5.82 16.87 -5.02
N GLY A 2 6.80 16.19 -5.60
CA GLY A 2 6.83 15.81 -7.02
C GLY A 2 6.87 14.30 -7.17
N ALA A 3 6.99 13.78 -8.39
CA ALA A 3 6.97 12.34 -8.68
C ALA A 3 7.92 11.48 -7.81
N VAL A 4 9.09 12.01 -7.43
CA VAL A 4 10.04 11.31 -6.53
C VAL A 4 9.45 11.10 -5.12
N ASP A 5 8.65 12.04 -4.63
CA ASP A 5 7.93 11.96 -3.36
C ASP A 5 6.76 10.96 -3.45
N ASP A 6 6.10 10.84 -4.61
CA ASP A 6 5.09 9.82 -4.87
C ASP A 6 5.71 8.42 -4.91
N ASP A 7 6.85 8.24 -5.60
CA ASP A 7 7.54 6.96 -5.69
C ASP A 7 8.00 6.45 -4.32
N ALA A 8 8.59 7.32 -3.50
CA ALA A 8 9.02 6.95 -2.17
C ALA A 8 7.84 6.57 -1.26
N ARG A 9 6.74 7.33 -1.32
CA ARG A 9 5.53 7.06 -0.53
C ARG A 9 4.83 5.77 -1.00
N PHE A 10 4.79 5.51 -2.29
CA PHE A 10 4.24 4.28 -2.84
C PHE A 10 5.08 3.07 -2.45
N ALA A 11 6.41 3.16 -2.56
CA ALA A 11 7.31 2.10 -2.11
C ALA A 11 7.17 1.82 -0.62
N ALA A 12 6.98 2.85 0.22
CA ALA A 12 6.70 2.69 1.64
C ALA A 12 5.38 1.94 1.90
N ALA A 13 4.33 2.25 1.14
CA ALA A 13 3.06 1.51 1.21
C ALA A 13 3.23 0.03 0.85
N ILE A 14 4.01 -0.29 -0.19
CA ILE A 14 4.32 -1.68 -0.59
C ILE A 14 5.13 -2.41 0.49
N ALA A 15 6.14 -1.75 1.07
CA ALA A 15 6.94 -2.34 2.14
C ALA A 15 6.08 -2.64 3.38
N GLY A 16 5.21 -1.71 3.76
CA GLY A 16 4.27 -1.90 4.85
C GLY A 16 3.22 -2.98 4.55
N PHE A 17 2.71 -3.06 3.32
CA PHE A 17 1.86 -4.18 2.88
C PHE A 17 2.56 -5.54 3.06
N GLY A 18 3.84 -5.64 2.69
CA GLY A 18 4.64 -6.83 2.93
C GLY A 18 4.74 -7.19 4.42
N GLN A 19 4.89 -6.21 5.30
CA GLN A 19 4.88 -6.43 6.75
C GLN A 19 3.51 -6.91 7.26
N LEU A 20 2.40 -6.38 6.73
CA LEU A 20 1.05 -6.82 7.11
C LEU A 20 0.83 -8.29 6.75
N LEU A 21 1.27 -8.72 5.57
CA LEU A 21 1.20 -10.13 5.14
C LEU A 21 2.00 -11.08 6.04
N THR A 22 3.03 -10.59 6.73
CA THR A 22 3.88 -11.40 7.63
C THR A 22 3.54 -11.22 9.10
N GLY A 23 2.37 -10.69 9.43
CA GLY A 23 1.86 -10.57 10.81
C GLY A 23 2.21 -9.25 11.52
N GLY A 24 2.69 -8.23 10.79
CA GLY A 24 2.70 -6.83 11.26
C GLY A 24 3.64 -6.49 12.41
N LYS A 25 4.69 -7.29 12.64
CA LYS A 25 5.59 -7.22 13.81
C LYS A 25 6.10 -5.81 14.17
N TYR A 26 6.29 -4.93 13.18
CA TYR A 26 6.90 -3.60 13.37
C TYR A 26 5.97 -2.44 13.03
N LEU A 27 4.66 -2.68 12.89
CA LEU A 27 3.73 -1.67 12.35
C LEU A 27 2.98 -0.87 13.42
N GLY A 28 2.93 -1.33 14.68
CA GLY A 28 2.13 -0.68 15.71
C GLY A 28 0.65 -0.60 15.29
N ASP A 29 0.09 0.62 15.32
CA ASP A 29 -1.30 0.88 14.89
C ASP A 29 -1.47 1.06 13.37
N TRP A 30 -0.37 0.93 12.60
CA TRP A 30 -0.43 1.05 11.15
C TRP A 30 -0.95 -0.26 10.54
N GLY A 31 -2.02 -0.16 9.76
CA GLY A 31 -2.80 -1.29 9.27
C GLY A 31 -3.10 -1.22 7.78
N TRP A 32 -4.01 -2.09 7.35
CA TRP A 32 -4.43 -2.24 5.95
C TRP A 32 -4.94 -0.93 5.34
N ASP A 33 -5.77 -0.18 6.07
CA ASP A 33 -6.35 1.06 5.58
C ASP A 33 -5.28 2.12 5.30
N GLN A 34 -4.31 2.27 6.22
CA GLN A 34 -3.22 3.22 6.04
C GLN A 34 -2.29 2.83 4.88
N ALA A 35 -2.06 1.53 4.65
CA ALA A 35 -1.30 1.06 3.48
C ALA A 35 -2.01 1.41 2.17
N ILE A 36 -3.32 1.15 2.11
CA ILE A 36 -4.16 1.40 0.93
C ILE A 36 -4.26 2.89 0.64
N GLU A 37 -4.52 3.71 1.67
CA GLU A 37 -4.59 5.16 1.55
C GLU A 37 -3.27 5.77 1.10
N LEU A 38 -2.15 5.33 1.66
CA LEU A 38 -0.82 5.81 1.28
C LEU A 38 -0.50 5.46 -0.18
N ALA A 39 -0.77 4.22 -0.60
CA ALA A 39 -0.56 3.79 -1.98
C ALA A 39 -1.46 4.55 -2.97
N LEU A 40 -2.73 4.80 -2.62
CA LEU A 40 -3.65 5.59 -3.45
C LEU A 40 -3.22 7.04 -3.58
N ALA A 41 -2.86 7.68 -2.46
CA ALA A 41 -2.41 9.07 -2.43
C ALA A 41 -1.08 9.26 -3.18
N ALA A 42 -0.27 8.21 -3.25
CA ALA A 42 1.02 8.17 -3.93
C ALA A 42 1.00 7.42 -5.27
N ARG A 43 -0.19 7.21 -5.87
CA ARG A 43 -0.31 6.47 -7.13
C ARG A 43 0.47 7.14 -8.27
N GLY A 44 0.52 8.47 -8.31
CA GLY A 44 1.18 9.22 -9.38
C GLY A 44 0.62 8.87 -10.77
N SER A 45 1.45 9.04 -11.80
CA SER A 45 1.18 8.51 -13.15
C SER A 45 1.22 6.99 -13.14
N ASP A 46 0.19 6.37 -13.71
CA ASP A 46 -0.01 4.91 -13.71
C ASP A 46 -0.42 4.44 -15.10
N ASP A 47 0.39 4.77 -16.09
CA ASP A 47 0.06 4.61 -17.52
C ASP A 47 -0.22 3.14 -17.92
N PHE A 48 0.29 2.20 -17.14
CA PHE A 48 0.09 0.76 -17.34
C PHE A 48 -0.84 0.12 -16.30
N GLY A 49 -1.33 0.89 -15.31
CA GLY A 49 -2.26 0.41 -14.28
C GLY A 49 -1.64 -0.44 -13.17
N TYR A 50 -0.32 -0.62 -13.12
CA TYR A 50 0.30 -1.49 -12.11
C TYR A 50 0.12 -0.99 -10.68
N ARG A 51 0.08 0.33 -10.47
CA ARG A 51 -0.04 0.88 -9.12
C ARG A 51 -1.46 0.74 -8.58
N ILE A 52 -2.47 0.93 -9.43
CA ILE A 52 -3.85 0.67 -9.03
C ILE A 52 -4.11 -0.83 -8.81
N GLU A 53 -3.49 -1.72 -9.59
CA GLU A 53 -3.60 -3.17 -9.35
C GLU A 53 -2.96 -3.58 -8.02
N ALA A 54 -1.84 -2.99 -7.63
CA ALA A 54 -1.27 -3.22 -6.31
C ALA A 54 -2.22 -2.80 -5.18
N VAL A 55 -2.91 -1.66 -5.33
CA VAL A 55 -3.94 -1.22 -4.37
C VAL A 55 -5.10 -2.22 -4.29
N ASN A 56 -5.57 -2.74 -5.43
CA ASN A 56 -6.63 -3.75 -5.46
C ASN A 56 -6.20 -5.05 -4.75
N LEU A 57 -4.93 -5.43 -4.90
CA LEU A 57 -4.34 -6.56 -4.18
C LEU A 57 -4.35 -6.32 -2.66
N MET A 58 -3.97 -5.11 -2.20
CA MET A 58 -4.02 -4.75 -0.79
C MET A 58 -5.45 -4.83 -0.23
N ARG A 59 -6.45 -4.31 -0.94
CA ARG A 59 -7.87 -4.42 -0.56
C ARG A 59 -8.33 -5.87 -0.45
N THR A 60 -7.91 -6.71 -1.38
CA THR A 60 -8.23 -8.14 -1.38
C THR A 60 -7.62 -8.83 -0.16
N ALA A 61 -6.34 -8.57 0.13
CA ALA A 61 -5.67 -9.13 1.30
C ALA A 61 -6.32 -8.66 2.62
N ALA A 62 -6.67 -7.37 2.72
CA ALA A 62 -7.37 -6.82 3.88
C ALA A 62 -8.71 -7.51 4.13
N ALA A 63 -9.51 -7.71 3.09
CA ALA A 63 -10.79 -8.43 3.18
C ALA A 63 -10.61 -9.88 3.62
N LEU A 64 -9.55 -10.56 3.15
CA LEU A 64 -9.23 -11.92 3.57
C LEU A 64 -8.72 -11.98 5.02
N SER A 65 -7.98 -10.97 5.48
CA SER A 65 -7.45 -10.90 6.85
C SER A 65 -8.52 -10.59 7.91
N ALA A 66 -9.65 -10.00 7.51
CA ALA A 66 -10.77 -9.70 8.40
C ALA A 66 -11.74 -10.87 8.60
N LYS A 67 -11.51 -11.99 7.89
CA LYS A 67 -12.30 -13.22 7.99
C LYS A 67 -11.70 -14.18 9.02
#